data_AF-A0A2D7SH64-F1
#
_entry.id   AF-A0A2D7SH64-F1
#
_cell.length_a   1.000
_cell.length_b   1.000
_cell.length_c   1.000
_cell.angle_alpha   90.00
_cell.angle_beta   90.00
_cell.angle_gamma   90.00
#
_symmetry.space_group_name_H-M   'P 1'
#
loop_
_entity.id
_entity.type
_entity.pdbx_description
1 polymer ?
#
loop_
_entity_poly.entity_id
_entity_poly.type
_entity_poly.pdbx_seq_one_letter_code
_entity_poly.pdbx_strand_id
1 'polypeptide(L)'
;MLTITASFVIFICWYLLEQTNFGRRLYAIGGNREASYLAGIKVVKLRMFAFALTGLGAAIAGLMYASRVASANPTQGAGLMLDAIAAVFLGMTMSKQSEPRVIFTLIGVLVLGVLDNGMTQMRVDSYVREILVGLIVIAAVAVSSISKANR
;
A
#
# COMPACT_ATOMS: atom_id res chain seq x y z
N MET A 1 -18.59 9.31 9.36
CA MET A 1 -18.18 8.13 10.16
C MET A 1 -17.06 7.33 9.50
N LEU A 2 -17.19 6.89 8.23
CA LEU A 2 -16.17 6.07 7.55
C LEU A 2 -14.76 6.71 7.48
N THR A 3 -14.67 8.03 7.27
CA THR A 3 -13.40 8.77 7.20
C THR A 3 -12.64 8.79 8.53
N ILE A 4 -13.38 8.75 9.65
CA ILE A 4 -12.82 8.69 11.02
C ILE A 4 -12.25 7.29 11.27
N THR A 5 -12.95 6.25 10.85
CA THR A 5 -12.46 4.86 10.93
C THR A 5 -11.22 4.65 10.05
N ALA A 6 -11.19 5.23 8.83
CA ALA A 6 -10.03 5.18 7.95
C ALA A 6 -8.82 5.86 8.59
N SER A 7 -8.99 7.08 9.12
CA SER A 7 -7.92 7.80 9.81
C SER A 7 -7.41 7.03 11.04
N PHE A 8 -8.30 6.40 11.80
CA PHE A 8 -7.91 5.61 12.97
C PHE A 8 -7.11 4.36 12.60
N VAL A 9 -7.50 3.63 11.55
CA VAL A 9 -6.77 2.47 11.03
C VAL A 9 -5.42 2.88 10.46
N ILE A 10 -5.37 3.98 9.73
CA ILE A 10 -4.11 4.56 9.22
C ILE A 10 -3.19 4.94 10.38
N PHE A 11 -3.71 5.56 11.43
CA PHE A 11 -2.94 5.94 12.61
C PHE A 11 -2.39 4.72 13.35
N ILE A 12 -3.19 3.65 13.46
CA ILE A 12 -2.73 2.37 14.03
C ILE A 12 -1.66 1.72 13.16
N CYS A 13 -1.84 1.66 11.84
CA CYS A 13 -0.83 1.12 10.92
C CYS A 13 0.46 1.94 10.94
N TRP A 14 0.35 3.27 11.00
CA TRP A 14 1.47 4.18 11.13
C TRP A 14 2.25 3.93 12.44
N TYR A 15 1.54 3.86 13.57
CA TYR A 15 2.14 3.58 14.86
C TYR A 15 2.79 2.19 14.91
N LEU A 16 2.14 1.17 14.33
CA LEU A 16 2.69 -0.19 14.26
C LEU A 16 3.94 -0.26 13.38
N LEU A 17 3.93 0.33 12.18
CA LEU A 17 5.06 0.20 11.26
C LEU A 17 6.22 1.15 11.58
N GLU A 18 5.93 2.38 12.02
CA GLU A 18 6.94 3.43 12.12
C GLU A 18 7.50 3.54 13.54
N GLN A 19 6.75 3.13 14.57
CA GLN A 19 7.14 3.29 15.97
C GLN A 19 7.44 1.97 16.70
N THR A 20 7.01 0.82 16.19
CA THR A 20 7.32 -0.46 16.85
C THR A 20 8.60 -1.13 16.33
N ASN A 21 9.29 -1.85 17.22
CA ASN A 21 10.41 -2.74 16.89
C ASN A 21 10.05 -3.80 15.81
N PHE A 22 8.76 -4.06 15.61
CA PHE A 22 8.25 -4.98 14.61
C PHE A 22 8.47 -4.46 13.19
N GLY A 23 8.18 -3.19 12.95
CA GLY A 23 8.39 -2.52 11.66
C GLY A 23 9.86 -2.51 11.27
N ARG A 24 10.77 -2.05 12.15
CA ARG A 24 12.23 -2.04 11.90
C ARG A 24 12.79 -3.42 11.52
N ARG A 25 12.33 -4.47 12.19
CA ARG A 25 12.73 -5.85 11.87
C ARG A 25 12.15 -6.32 10.53
N LEU A 26 10.98 -5.82 10.13
CA LEU A 26 10.37 -6.13 8.84
C LEU A 26 11.10 -5.43 7.67
N TYR A 27 11.53 -4.17 7.85
CA TYR A 27 12.39 -3.48 6.88
C TYR A 27 13.74 -4.19 6.70
N ALA A 28 14.36 -4.66 7.79
CA ALA A 28 15.61 -5.42 7.72
C ALA A 28 15.46 -6.73 6.91
N ILE A 29 14.34 -7.44 7.07
CA ILE A 29 14.03 -8.65 6.29
C ILE A 29 13.86 -8.32 4.80
N GLY A 30 13.27 -7.16 4.47
CA GLY A 30 13.07 -6.70 3.09
C GLY A 30 14.36 -6.38 2.34
N GLY A 31 15.41 -5.95 3.05
CA GLY A 31 16.73 -5.66 2.46
C GLY A 31 17.54 -6.90 2.15
N ASN A 32 17.71 -7.81 3.13
CA ASN A 32 18.38 -9.09 2.92
C ASN A 32 17.88 -10.15 3.91
N ARG A 33 17.23 -11.19 3.37
CA ARG A 33 16.62 -12.29 4.13
C ARG A 33 17.66 -13.16 4.83
N GLU A 34 18.78 -13.45 4.17
CA GLU A 34 19.84 -14.30 4.72
C GLU A 34 20.59 -13.59 5.84
N ALA A 35 20.91 -12.30 5.66
CA ALA A 35 21.54 -11.48 6.71
C ALA A 35 20.64 -11.37 7.95
N SER A 36 19.32 -11.22 7.77
CA SER A 36 18.36 -11.17 8.87
C SER A 36 18.27 -12.50 9.63
N TYR A 37 18.39 -13.62 8.93
CA TYR A 37 18.39 -14.95 9.55
C TYR A 37 19.68 -15.16 10.37
N LEU A 38 20.84 -14.79 9.82
CA LEU A 38 22.14 -14.84 10.51
C LEU A 38 22.19 -13.89 11.73
N ALA A 39 21.47 -12.78 11.70
CA ALA A 39 21.33 -11.85 12.83
C ALA A 39 20.38 -12.35 13.95
N GLY A 40 19.90 -13.59 13.89
CA GLY A 40 19.05 -14.20 14.92
C GLY A 40 17.58 -13.76 14.88
N ILE A 41 17.14 -13.10 13.80
CA ILE A 41 15.74 -12.70 13.63
C ILE A 41 14.94 -13.91 13.16
N LYS A 42 13.85 -14.24 13.88
CA LYS A 42 12.90 -15.31 13.47
C LYS A 42 12.05 -14.86 12.28
N VAL A 43 12.66 -14.85 11.08
CA VAL A 43 12.06 -14.38 9.82
C VAL A 43 10.68 -15.01 9.57
N VAL A 44 10.54 -16.33 9.81
CA VAL A 44 9.28 -17.06 9.57
C VAL A 44 8.14 -16.55 10.46
N LYS A 45 8.39 -16.36 11.77
CA LYS A 45 7.36 -15.85 12.69
C LYS A 45 6.99 -14.41 12.34
N LEU A 46 7.98 -13.57 12.05
CA LEU A 46 7.73 -12.17 11.70
C LEU A 46 6.90 -12.05 10.41
N ARG A 47 7.20 -12.89 9.41
CA ARG A 47 6.46 -12.94 8.14
C ARG A 47 5.02 -13.42 8.33
N MET A 48 4.78 -14.44 9.16
CA MET A 48 3.40 -14.87 9.47
C MET A 48 2.59 -13.76 10.14
N PHE A 49 3.15 -13.07 11.11
CA PHE A 49 2.51 -11.92 11.74
C PHE A 49 2.26 -10.77 10.77
N ALA A 50 3.19 -10.49 9.85
CA ALA A 50 2.99 -9.49 8.81
C ALA A 50 1.81 -9.84 7.90
N PHE A 51 1.72 -11.09 7.44
CA PHE A 51 0.56 -11.55 6.65
C PHE A 51 -0.74 -11.50 7.45
N ALA A 52 -0.72 -11.88 8.73
CA ALA A 52 -1.90 -11.78 9.59
C ALA A 52 -2.38 -10.34 9.76
N LEU A 53 -1.45 -9.38 9.93
CA LEU A 53 -1.77 -7.95 10.00
C LEU A 53 -2.35 -7.43 8.68
N THR A 54 -1.77 -7.81 7.53
CA THR A 54 -2.32 -7.45 6.22
C THR A 54 -3.72 -8.03 6.03
N GLY A 55 -3.96 -9.28 6.45
CA GLY A 55 -5.27 -9.92 6.40
C GLY A 55 -6.32 -9.21 7.28
N LEU A 56 -5.94 -8.82 8.50
CA LEU A 56 -6.81 -8.02 9.37
C LEU A 56 -7.11 -6.65 8.75
N GLY A 57 -6.11 -5.98 8.18
CA GLY A 57 -6.29 -4.71 7.48
C GLY A 57 -7.23 -4.83 6.27
N ALA A 58 -7.07 -5.88 5.46
CA ALA A 58 -7.95 -6.16 4.32
C ALA A 58 -9.39 -6.47 4.75
N ALA A 59 -9.58 -7.22 5.84
CA ALA A 59 -10.91 -7.51 6.38
C ALA A 59 -11.63 -6.23 6.85
N ILE A 60 -10.92 -5.34 7.56
CA ILE A 60 -11.48 -4.04 8.00
C ILE A 60 -11.80 -3.17 6.78
N ALA A 61 -10.90 -3.08 5.80
CA ALA A 61 -11.13 -2.32 4.57
C ALA A 61 -12.34 -2.84 3.78
N GLY A 62 -12.50 -4.16 3.67
CA GLY A 62 -13.66 -4.80 3.04
C GLY A 62 -14.97 -4.51 3.76
N LEU A 63 -14.98 -4.58 5.10
CA LEU A 63 -16.12 -4.19 5.93
C LEU A 63 -16.52 -2.72 5.72
N MET A 64 -15.54 -1.83 5.65
CA MET A 64 -15.78 -0.41 5.35
C MET A 64 -16.35 -0.21 3.94
N TYR A 65 -15.82 -0.92 2.94
CA TYR A 65 -16.29 -0.82 1.56
C TYR A 65 -17.72 -1.35 1.41
N ALA A 66 -18.04 -2.49 2.03
CA ALA A 66 -19.39 -3.05 2.06
C ALA A 66 -20.41 -2.08 2.70
N SER A 67 -20.01 -1.41 3.78
CA SER A 67 -20.84 -0.39 4.43
C SER A 67 -21.05 0.87 3.57
N ARG A 68 -20.11 1.20 2.67
CA ARG A 68 -20.24 2.36 1.77
C ARG A 68 -21.19 2.09 0.61
N VAL A 69 -21.08 0.92 -0.02
CA VAL A 69 -21.80 0.62 -1.27
C VAL A 69 -23.21 0.11 -0.98
N ALA A 70 -23.50 -0.36 0.24
CA ALA A 70 -24.78 -1.00 0.62
C ALA A 70 -25.20 -2.14 -0.33
N SER A 71 -24.25 -2.64 -1.14
CA SER A 71 -24.41 -3.68 -2.14
C SER A 71 -23.07 -4.40 -2.25
N ALA A 72 -23.07 -5.71 -2.04
CA ALA A 72 -21.89 -6.54 -2.13
C ALA A 72 -21.68 -6.95 -3.59
N ASN A 73 -21.10 -6.07 -4.39
CA ASN A 73 -20.72 -6.42 -5.76
C ASN A 73 -19.24 -6.90 -5.78
N PRO A 74 -18.97 -8.19 -6.03
CA PRO A 74 -17.62 -8.75 -5.96
C PRO A 74 -16.66 -8.19 -7.03
N THR A 75 -17.16 -7.72 -8.17
CA THR A 75 -16.32 -7.13 -9.23
C THR A 75 -15.70 -5.78 -8.82
N GLN A 76 -16.30 -5.07 -7.86
CA GLN A 76 -15.76 -3.80 -7.36
C GLN A 76 -14.46 -3.99 -6.54
N GLY A 77 -14.14 -5.21 -6.09
CA GLY A 77 -12.93 -5.49 -5.32
C GLY A 77 -11.67 -5.74 -6.16
N ALA A 78 -11.82 -6.07 -7.45
CA ALA A 78 -10.70 -6.51 -8.29
C ALA A 78 -9.64 -5.42 -8.51
N GLY A 79 -10.06 -4.18 -8.77
CA GLY A 79 -9.16 -3.04 -8.98
C GLY A 79 -8.49 -2.51 -7.70
N LEU A 80 -9.07 -2.76 -6.53
CA LEU A 80 -8.56 -2.22 -5.25
C LEU A 80 -7.17 -2.75 -4.90
N MET A 81 -6.85 -3.98 -5.29
CA MET A 81 -5.51 -4.54 -5.07
C MET A 81 -4.47 -3.82 -5.94
N LEU A 82 -4.79 -3.55 -7.20
CA LEU A 82 -3.90 -2.82 -8.11
C LEU A 82 -3.72 -1.37 -7.64
N ASP A 83 -4.80 -0.69 -7.27
CA ASP A 83 -4.76 0.68 -6.73
C ASP A 83 -3.93 0.76 -5.44
N ALA A 84 -4.05 -0.23 -4.55
CA ALA A 84 -3.26 -0.29 -3.32
C ALA A 84 -1.76 -0.45 -3.60
N ILE A 85 -1.39 -1.32 -4.56
CA ILE A 85 -0.01 -1.49 -5.00
C ILE A 85 0.48 -0.18 -5.63
N ALA A 86 -0.29 0.41 -6.56
CA ALA A 86 0.03 1.66 -7.22
C ALA A 86 0.29 2.79 -6.22
N ALA A 87 -0.55 2.93 -5.19
CA ALA A 87 -0.41 3.96 -4.16
C ALA A 87 0.90 3.81 -3.37
N VAL A 88 1.24 2.57 -2.98
CA VAL A 88 2.48 2.28 -2.23
C VAL A 88 3.71 2.55 -3.10
N PHE A 89 3.69 2.10 -4.37
CA PHE A 89 4.80 2.32 -5.29
C PHE A 89 4.99 3.79 -5.65
N LEU A 90 3.89 4.52 -5.88
CA LEU A 90 3.91 5.96 -6.13
C LEU A 90 4.40 6.72 -4.88
N GLY A 91 4.03 6.29 -3.69
CA GLY A 91 4.58 6.84 -2.45
C GLY A 91 6.10 6.57 -2.30
N MET A 92 6.56 5.38 -2.66
CA MET A 92 7.98 5.01 -2.54
C MET A 92 8.92 5.88 -3.38
N THR A 93 8.50 6.34 -4.56
CA THR A 93 9.35 7.22 -5.39
C THR A 93 9.61 8.59 -4.76
N MET A 94 8.73 9.04 -3.85
CA MET A 94 8.91 10.28 -3.09
C MET A 94 9.82 10.12 -1.87
N SER A 95 10.11 8.87 -1.47
CA SER A 95 10.96 8.56 -0.32
C SER A 95 12.45 8.62 -0.70
N LYS A 96 13.23 9.47 -0.01
CA LYS A 96 14.69 9.62 -0.21
C LYS A 96 15.49 8.32 -0.12
N GLN A 97 14.98 7.31 0.58
CA GLN A 97 15.67 6.04 0.83
C GLN A 97 15.19 4.90 -0.06
N SER A 98 14.25 5.14 -1.00
CA SER A 98 13.56 4.07 -1.75
C SER A 98 12.94 2.98 -0.85
N GLU A 99 12.76 3.30 0.42
CA GLU A 99 12.12 2.44 1.41
C GLU A 99 10.64 2.83 1.49
N PRO A 100 9.72 1.84 1.56
CA PRO A 100 8.32 2.12 1.81
C PRO A 100 8.21 2.88 3.12
N ARG A 101 7.44 3.97 3.20
CA ARG A 101 7.09 4.59 4.49
C ARG A 101 5.63 4.94 4.47
N VAL A 102 4.97 4.76 5.60
CA VAL A 102 3.51 4.93 5.71
C VAL A 102 3.10 6.35 5.31
N ILE A 103 3.87 7.37 5.72
CA ILE A 103 3.61 8.77 5.39
C ILE A 103 3.60 9.00 3.87
N PHE A 104 4.59 8.46 3.15
CA PHE A 104 4.66 8.62 1.69
C PHE A 104 3.61 7.76 0.96
N THR A 105 3.29 6.57 1.48
CA THR A 105 2.16 5.78 0.98
C THR A 105 0.84 6.54 1.12
N LEU A 106 0.64 7.25 2.23
CA LEU A 106 -0.58 8.04 2.46
C LEU A 106 -0.70 9.17 1.44
N ILE A 107 0.41 9.85 1.12
CA ILE A 107 0.47 10.83 0.04
C ILE A 107 0.14 10.15 -1.31
N GLY A 108 0.68 8.97 -1.58
CA GLY A 108 0.39 8.22 -2.81
C GLY A 108 -1.10 7.82 -2.94
N VAL A 109 -1.72 7.35 -1.86
CA VAL A 109 -3.16 7.07 -1.79
C VAL A 109 -3.97 8.33 -2.04
N LEU A 110 -3.55 9.47 -1.48
CA LEU A 110 -4.25 10.74 -1.64
C LEU A 110 -4.18 11.25 -3.09
N VAL A 111 -3.02 11.14 -3.73
CA VAL A 111 -2.84 11.48 -5.15
C VAL A 111 -3.70 10.60 -6.04
N LEU A 112 -3.65 9.27 -5.87
CA LEU A 112 -4.49 8.35 -6.64
C LEU A 112 -5.98 8.56 -6.37
N GLY A 113 -6.37 8.87 -5.13
CA GLY A 113 -7.74 9.18 -4.77
C GLY A 113 -8.26 10.46 -5.45
N VAL A 114 -7.43 11.50 -5.56
CA VAL A 114 -7.79 12.73 -6.29
C VAL A 114 -7.87 12.47 -7.79
N LEU A 115 -6.92 11.73 -8.35
CA LEU A 115 -6.94 11.32 -9.77
C LEU A 115 -8.19 10.50 -10.09
N ASP A 116 -8.54 9.55 -9.22
CA ASP A 116 -9.74 8.74 -9.38
C ASP A 116 -11.02 9.58 -9.37
N ASN A 117 -11.16 10.47 -8.38
CA ASN A 117 -12.29 11.38 -8.33
C ASN A 117 -12.35 12.29 -9.56
N GLY A 118 -11.20 12.75 -10.07
CA GLY A 118 -11.12 13.54 -11.30
C GLY A 118 -11.56 12.76 -12.54
N MET A 119 -11.05 11.53 -12.73
CA MET A 119 -11.42 10.67 -13.87
C MET A 119 -12.89 10.27 -13.83
N THR A 120 -13.41 9.96 -12.63
CA THR A 120 -14.83 9.65 -12.42
C THR A 120 -15.71 10.86 -12.78
N GLN A 121 -15.30 12.08 -12.40
CA GLN A 121 -16.05 13.30 -12.74
C GLN A 121 -16.05 13.59 -14.24
N MET A 122 -14.96 13.25 -14.93
CA MET A 122 -14.86 13.34 -16.39
C MET A 122 -15.62 12.21 -17.12
N ARG A 123 -16.32 11.33 -16.41
CA ARG A 123 -17.04 10.15 -16.95
C ARG A 123 -16.15 9.24 -17.80
N VAL A 124 -14.89 9.10 -17.41
CA VAL A 124 -13.95 8.17 -18.05
C VAL A 124 -14.36 6.74 -17.72
N ASP A 125 -14.29 5.85 -18.71
CA ASP A 125 -14.64 4.44 -18.56
C ASP A 125 -13.68 3.72 -17.59
N SER A 126 -14.20 2.81 -16.77
CA SER A 126 -13.40 2.06 -15.77
C SER A 126 -12.26 1.29 -16.40
N TYR A 127 -12.42 0.84 -17.65
CA TYR A 127 -11.36 0.16 -18.41
C TYR A 127 -10.15 1.07 -18.65
N VAL A 128 -10.39 2.34 -19.00
CA VAL A 128 -9.32 3.32 -19.26
C VAL A 128 -8.61 3.68 -17.95
N ARG A 129 -9.36 3.74 -16.83
CA ARG A 129 -8.80 3.93 -15.49
C ARG A 129 -7.83 2.80 -15.12
N GLU A 130 -8.21 1.54 -15.26
CA GLU A 130 -7.33 0.40 -14.91
C GLU A 130 -6.05 0.38 -15.74
N ILE A 131 -6.13 0.69 -17.04
CA ILE A 131 -4.97 0.79 -17.92
C ILE A 131 -4.03 1.91 -17.45
N LEU A 132 -4.58 3.08 -17.11
CA LEU A 132 -3.79 4.22 -16.61
C LEU A 132 -3.11 3.91 -15.28
N VAL A 133 -3.82 3.28 -14.34
CA VAL A 133 -3.23 2.87 -13.05
C VAL A 133 -2.11 1.86 -13.29
N GLY A 134 -2.31 0.89 -14.18
CA GLY A 134 -1.27 -0.06 -14.57
C GLY A 134 -0.03 0.64 -15.17
N LEU A 135 -0.23 1.63 -16.03
CA LEU A 135 0.85 2.43 -16.60
C LEU A 135 1.61 3.21 -15.53
N ILE A 136 0.89 3.81 -14.56
CA ILE A 136 1.48 4.53 -13.42
C ILE A 136 2.35 3.59 -12.58
N VAL A 137 1.89 2.36 -12.33
CA VAL A 137 2.67 1.35 -11.60
C VAL A 137 3.94 0.99 -12.36
N ILE A 138 3.84 0.71 -13.67
CA ILE A 138 5.00 0.37 -14.50
C ILE A 138 6.01 1.53 -14.49
N ALA A 139 5.54 2.77 -14.65
CA ALA A 139 6.38 3.96 -14.60
C ALA A 139 7.05 4.13 -13.22
N ALA A 140 6.29 3.98 -12.13
CA ALA A 140 6.82 4.06 -10.76
C ALA A 140 7.89 3.00 -10.49
N VAL A 141 7.67 1.76 -10.94
CA VAL A 141 8.64 0.66 -10.81
C VAL A 141 9.86 0.89 -11.69
N ALA A 142 9.69 1.36 -12.93
CA ALA A 142 10.81 1.67 -13.83
C ALA A 142 11.71 2.76 -13.23
N VAL A 143 11.12 3.84 -12.72
CA VAL A 143 11.86 4.92 -12.03
C VAL A 143 12.54 4.41 -10.77
N SER A 144 11.84 3.61 -9.95
CA SER A 144 12.42 3.00 -8.75
C SER A 144 13.58 2.05 -9.07
N SER A 145 13.46 1.26 -10.14
CA SER A 145 14.50 0.35 -10.63
C SER A 145 15.74 1.12 -11.11
N ILE A 146 15.55 2.16 -11.93
CA ILE A 146 16.63 3.02 -12.42
C ILE A 146 17.33 3.75 -11.26
N SER A 147 16.57 4.22 -10.27
CA SER A 147 17.14 4.86 -9.08
C SER A 147 18.00 3.91 -8.24
N LYS A 148 17.71 2.60 -8.28
CA LYS A 148 18.49 1.58 -7.57
C LYS A 148 19.72 1.13 -8.36
N ALA A 149 19.67 1.18 -9.69
CA ALA A 149 20.79 0.81 -10.58
C ALA A 149 21.96 1.82 -10.53
N ASN A 150 21.75 3.03 -10.00
CA ASN A 150 22.79 4.06 -9.82
C ASN A 150 23.46 4.04 -8.43
N ARG A 151 23.31 2.96 -7.64
CA ARG A 151 23.95 2.80 -6.32
C ARG A 151 24.61 1.44 -6.14
#